data_AF-A0A646LZM6-F1
#
_entry.id   AF-A0A646LZM6-F1
#
_cell.length_a   1.000
_cell.length_b   1.000
_cell.length_c   1.000
_cell.angle_alpha   90.00
_cell.angle_beta   90.00
_cell.angle_gamma   90.00
#
_symmetry.space_group_name_H-M   'P 1'
#
loop_
_entity.id
_entity.type
_entity.pdbx_description
1 polymer ?
#
loop_
_entity_poly.entity_id
_entity_poly.type
_entity_poly.pdbx_seq_one_letter_code
_entity_poly.pdbx_strand_id
1 'polypeptide(L)'
;MQAIDTDDTYIPRTINAGPVVFIWNADTFAIFTIVFFIFAMIGNVAVGAILGFLTVKAWIRLKEEDGAGLIIRLIYWFFWSGYLARGNAPLSEIKEYIG
;
A
#
# COMPACT_ATOMS: atom_id res chain seq x y z
N MET A 1 -42.14 28.08 5.37
CA MET A 1 -40.68 27.91 5.49
C MET A 1 -40.47 26.76 6.45
N GLN A 2 -40.22 25.56 5.92
CA GLN A 2 -40.02 24.35 6.71
C GLN A 2 -38.52 24.16 6.87
N ALA A 3 -38.03 24.19 8.10
CA ALA A 3 -36.62 23.93 8.40
C ALA A 3 -36.32 22.48 8.02
N ILE A 4 -35.37 22.29 7.10
CA ILE A 4 -34.83 20.97 6.79
C ILE A 4 -33.92 20.62 7.97
N ASP A 5 -34.43 19.75 8.83
CA ASP A 5 -33.70 19.12 9.91
C ASP A 5 -32.48 18.37 9.33
N THR A 6 -31.28 18.76 9.75
CA THR A 6 -30.00 18.34 9.14
C THR A 6 -29.30 17.26 9.98
N ASP A 7 -30.03 16.51 10.81
CA ASP A 7 -29.38 15.72 11.87
C ASP A 7 -29.33 14.19 11.69
N ASP A 8 -29.76 13.60 10.58
CA ASP A 8 -29.63 12.13 10.44
C ASP A 8 -29.48 11.61 9.00
N THR A 9 -28.54 12.17 8.24
CA THR A 9 -28.08 11.46 7.03
C THR A 9 -27.13 10.35 7.44
N TYR A 10 -27.67 9.18 7.79
CA TYR A 10 -26.89 7.96 7.98
C TYR A 10 -26.19 7.62 6.66
N ILE A 11 -24.95 8.06 6.49
CA ILE A 11 -24.13 7.70 5.34
C ILE A 11 -23.58 6.29 5.63
N PRO A 12 -24.03 5.25 4.91
CA PRO A 12 -23.54 3.90 5.14
C PRO A 12 -22.04 3.86 4.85
N ARG A 13 -21.25 3.31 5.79
CA ARG A 13 -19.78 3.21 5.70
C ARG A 13 -19.28 2.50 4.44
N THR A 14 -20.15 1.74 3.78
CA THR A 14 -19.86 0.99 2.55
C THR A 14 -19.80 1.86 1.30
N ILE A 15 -20.16 3.15 1.36
CA ILE A 15 -20.15 4.03 0.18
C ILE A 15 -18.73 4.26 -0.38
N ASN A 16 -17.70 4.13 0.47
CA ASN A 16 -16.29 4.27 0.11
C ASN A 16 -15.54 2.93 0.08
N ALA A 17 -16.25 1.80 0.15
CA ALA A 17 -15.61 0.49 0.09
C ALA A 17 -15.11 0.22 -1.34
N GLY A 18 -13.86 -0.23 -1.46
CA GLY A 18 -13.30 -0.65 -2.74
C GLY A 18 -14.07 -1.84 -3.33
N PRO A 19 -13.99 -2.06 -4.66
CA PRO A 19 -14.66 -3.18 -5.31
C PRO A 19 -14.19 -4.52 -4.72
N VAL A 20 -15.12 -5.46 -4.54
CA VAL A 20 -14.87 -6.79 -3.97
C VAL A 20 -15.12 -7.84 -5.05
N VAL A 21 -14.23 -8.82 -5.16
CA VAL A 21 -14.33 -9.99 -6.02
C VAL A 21 -14.47 -11.22 -5.13
N PHE A 22 -15.67 -11.84 -5.14
CA PHE A 22 -16.07 -12.89 -4.20
C PHE A 22 -15.95 -12.46 -2.74
N ILE A 23 -14.88 -12.85 -2.05
CA ILE A 23 -14.60 -12.59 -0.62
C ILE A 23 -13.37 -11.68 -0.47
N TRP A 24 -12.71 -11.34 -1.58
CA TRP A 24 -11.43 -10.63 -1.59
C TRP A 24 -11.61 -9.23 -2.18
N ASN A 25 -10.88 -8.24 -1.65
CA ASN A 25 -10.78 -6.95 -2.31
C ASN A 25 -10.22 -7.16 -3.73
N ALA A 26 -10.81 -6.48 -4.72
CA ALA A 26 -10.46 -6.65 -6.13
C ALA A 26 -8.96 -6.42 -6.39
N ASP A 27 -8.38 -5.38 -5.76
CA ASP A 27 -6.94 -5.08 -5.84
C ASP A 27 -6.09 -6.28 -5.37
N THR A 28 -6.46 -6.86 -4.24
CA THR A 28 -5.74 -7.97 -3.62
C THR A 28 -5.85 -9.23 -4.47
N PHE A 29 -7.04 -9.50 -5.02
CA PHE A 29 -7.28 -10.61 -5.93
C PHE A 29 -6.49 -10.47 -7.23
N ALA A 30 -6.44 -9.26 -7.80
CA ALA A 30 -5.67 -8.98 -9.01
C ALA A 30 -4.17 -9.24 -8.79
N ILE A 31 -3.60 -8.76 -7.68
CA ILE A 31 -2.18 -8.98 -7.35
C ILE A 31 -1.86 -10.47 -7.22
N PHE A 32 -2.68 -11.22 -6.47
CA PHE A 32 -2.52 -12.67 -6.35
C PHE A 32 -2.54 -13.34 -7.73
N THR A 33 -3.54 -13.01 -8.54
CA THR A 33 -3.76 -13.62 -9.85
C THR A 33 -2.59 -13.35 -10.78
N ILE A 34 -2.07 -12.12 -10.83
CA ILE A 34 -0.92 -11.77 -11.67
C ILE A 34 0.31 -12.59 -11.29
N VAL A 35 0.66 -12.63 -10.00
CA VAL A 35 1.83 -13.39 -9.53
C VAL A 35 1.64 -14.88 -9.79
N PHE A 36 0.46 -15.42 -9.48
CA PHE A 36 0.14 -16.81 -9.73
C PHE A 36 0.25 -17.18 -11.21
N PHE A 37 -0.30 -16.36 -12.12
CA PHE A 37 -0.23 -16.61 -13.56
C PHE A 37 1.20 -16.57 -14.10
N ILE A 38 2.03 -15.62 -13.65
CA ILE A 38 3.44 -15.54 -14.07
C ILE A 38 4.16 -16.85 -13.74
N PHE A 39 4.01 -17.35 -12.52
CA PHE A 39 4.66 -18.59 -12.10
C PHE A 39 4.02 -19.84 -12.72
N ALA A 40 2.72 -19.82 -12.99
CA ALA A 40 2.04 -20.87 -13.71
C ALA A 40 2.56 -20.98 -15.16
N MET A 41 2.82 -19.85 -15.83
CA MET A 41 3.43 -19.85 -17.18
C MET A 41 4.85 -20.41 -17.19
N ILE A 42 5.60 -20.26 -16.09
CA ILE A 42 6.95 -20.83 -15.90
C ILE A 42 6.88 -22.31 -15.47
N GLY A 43 5.67 -22.89 -15.34
CA GLY A 43 5.47 -24.29 -14.94
C GLY A 43 5.64 -24.55 -13.44
N ASN A 44 5.78 -23.50 -12.62
CA ASN A 44 6.02 -23.59 -11.18
C ASN A 44 4.80 -23.11 -10.38
N VAL A 45 3.67 -23.79 -10.56
CA VAL A 45 2.37 -23.39 -9.96
C VAL A 45 2.42 -23.32 -8.43
N ALA A 46 3.09 -24.28 -7.78
CA ALA A 46 3.21 -24.31 -6.32
C ALA A 46 3.97 -23.09 -5.77
N VAL A 47 5.06 -22.71 -6.45
CA VAL A 47 5.85 -21.52 -6.11
C VAL A 47 5.02 -20.26 -6.33
N GLY A 48 4.24 -20.23 -7.42
CA GLY A 48 3.30 -19.14 -7.71
C GLY A 48 2.23 -18.94 -6.64
N ALA A 49 1.66 -20.03 -6.13
CA ALA A 49 0.67 -19.96 -5.05
C ALA A 49 1.28 -19.42 -3.74
N ILE A 50 2.45 -19.92 -3.36
CA ILE A 50 3.15 -19.50 -2.13
C ILE A 50 3.57 -18.03 -2.25
N LEU A 51 4.24 -17.65 -3.33
CA LEU A 51 4.70 -16.29 -3.54
C LEU A 51 3.53 -15.32 -3.71
N GLY A 52 2.50 -15.69 -4.47
CA GLY A 52 1.30 -14.87 -4.62
C GLY A 52 0.63 -14.58 -3.28
N PHE A 53 0.52 -15.59 -2.41
CA PHE A 53 -0.02 -15.41 -1.06
C PHE A 53 0.86 -14.49 -0.20
N LEU A 54 2.18 -14.67 -0.24
CA LEU A 54 3.12 -13.80 0.48
C LEU A 54 3.07 -12.34 -0.01
N THR A 55 3.01 -12.13 -1.33
CA THR A 55 2.90 -10.80 -1.94
C THR A 55 1.60 -10.12 -1.53
N VAL A 56 0.48 -10.83 -1.52
CA VAL A 56 -0.79 -10.30 -1.02
C VAL A 56 -0.71 -9.92 0.45
N LYS A 57 -0.11 -10.77 1.29
CA LYS A 57 0.06 -10.47 2.72
C LYS A 57 0.91 -9.22 2.94
N ALA A 58 1.99 -9.05 2.16
CA ALA A 58 2.80 -7.84 2.18
C ALA A 58 2.01 -6.62 1.70
N TRP A 59 1.21 -6.76 0.63
CA TRP A 59 0.37 -5.71 0.09
C TRP A 59 -0.70 -5.22 1.07
N ILE A 60 -1.36 -6.13 1.79
CA ILE A 60 -2.36 -5.76 2.81
C ILE A 60 -1.69 -4.97 3.94
N ARG A 61 -0.54 -5.43 4.44
CA ARG A 61 0.23 -4.69 5.46
C ARG A 61 0.62 -3.29 4.98
N LEU A 62 1.10 -3.17 3.75
CA LEU A 62 1.40 -1.89 3.11
C LEU A 62 0.15 -0.99 3.02
N LYS A 63 -1.01 -1.54 2.65
CA LYS A 63 -2.26 -0.79 2.51
C LYS A 63 -2.81 -0.33 3.88
N GLU A 64 -2.62 -1.12 4.93
CA GLU A 64 -3.06 -0.80 6.30
C GLU A 64 -2.16 0.23 7.01
N GLU A 65 -0.85 0.25 6.70
CA GLU A 65 0.14 1.11 7.37
C GLU A 65 0.26 2.55 6.80
N ASP A 66 -0.72 3.05 6.04
CA ASP A 66 -0.59 4.32 5.28
C ASP A 66 0.62 4.26 4.32
N GLY A 67 0.65 3.19 3.51
CA GLY A 67 1.79 2.74 2.71
C GLY A 67 2.34 3.71 1.67
N ALA A 68 1.66 4.84 1.41
CA ALA A 68 2.24 5.93 0.63
C ALA A 68 3.54 6.41 1.29
N GLY A 69 3.57 6.58 2.61
CA GLY A 69 4.76 7.01 3.34
C GLY A 69 5.88 5.98 3.36
N LEU A 70 5.55 4.69 3.46
CA LEU A 70 6.54 3.62 3.54
C LEU A 70 7.15 3.29 2.17
N ILE A 71 6.34 3.25 1.10
CA ILE A 71 6.84 3.06 -0.26
C ILE A 71 7.67 4.27 -0.69
N ILE A 72 7.23 5.51 -0.42
CA ILE A 72 8.06 6.71 -0.66
C ILE A 72 9.38 6.59 0.11
N ARG A 73 9.37 6.16 1.38
CA ARG A 73 10.59 6.00 2.17
C ARG A 73 11.50 4.91 1.64
N LEU A 74 10.95 3.79 1.14
CA LEU A 74 11.72 2.70 0.54
C LEU A 74 12.32 3.11 -0.81
N ILE A 75 11.54 3.77 -1.66
CA ILE A 75 12.02 4.33 -2.92
C ILE A 75 13.08 5.38 -2.65
N TYR A 76 12.83 6.28 -1.69
CA TYR A 76 13.81 7.27 -1.25
C TYR A 76 15.10 6.59 -0.77
N TRP A 77 15.01 5.59 0.10
CA TRP A 77 16.20 4.93 0.63
C TRP A 77 16.97 4.15 -0.46
N PHE A 78 16.27 3.42 -1.33
CA PHE A 78 16.88 2.62 -2.40
C PHE A 78 17.47 3.49 -3.52
N PHE A 79 16.76 4.53 -3.94
CA PHE A 79 17.21 5.45 -4.99
C PHE A 79 18.32 6.38 -4.48
N TRP A 80 18.25 6.83 -3.22
CA TRP A 80 19.25 7.71 -2.62
C TRP A 80 20.51 6.96 -2.19
N SER A 81 20.43 5.69 -1.74
CA SER A 81 21.63 4.92 -1.37
C SER A 81 22.47 4.53 -2.59
N GLY A 82 21.86 4.36 -3.76
CA GLY A 82 22.57 3.97 -4.98
C GLY A 82 23.27 5.11 -5.71
N TYR A 83 22.66 6.30 -5.74
CA TYR A 83 23.12 7.41 -6.60
C TYR A 83 23.76 8.60 -5.85
N LEU A 84 23.51 8.80 -4.55
CA LEU A 84 23.95 10.00 -3.81
C LEU A 84 24.75 9.74 -2.52
N ALA A 85 24.86 8.50 -2.05
CA ALA A 85 25.60 8.15 -0.82
C ALA A 85 27.14 8.31 -0.92
N ARG A 86 27.67 8.79 -2.05
CA ARG A 86 29.09 9.17 -2.19
C ARG A 86 29.39 10.63 -1.85
N GLY A 87 28.38 11.47 -1.60
CA GLY A 87 28.59 12.92 -1.50
C GLY A 87 28.04 13.59 -0.24
N ASN A 88 26.78 13.35 0.14
CA ASN A 88 26.11 14.19 1.14
C ASN A 88 25.25 13.34 2.07
N ALA A 89 25.78 13.05 3.27
CA ALA A 89 24.93 12.69 4.40
C ALA A 89 23.94 13.85 4.65
N PRO A 90 22.66 13.57 4.99
CA PRO A 90 21.75 14.64 5.35
C PRO A 90 22.29 15.36 6.59
N LEU A 91 22.48 16.68 6.44
CA LEU A 91 22.79 17.59 7.53
C LEU A 91 21.79 17.32 8.66
N SER A 92 22.32 16.94 9.82
CA SER A 92 21.61 16.91 11.08
C SER A 92 21.01 18.30 11.30
N GLU A 93 19.72 18.45 11.02
CA GLU A 93 18.95 19.64 11.39
C GLU A 93 18.74 19.58 12.92
N ILE A 94 19.84 19.82 13.64
CA ILE A 94 19.87 20.19 15.04
C ILE A 94 19.20 21.57 15.07
N LYS A 95 17.89 21.59 15.33
CA LYS A 95 17.25 22.79 15.84
C LYS A 95 17.67 22.92 17.30
N GLU A 96 18.85 23.48 17.53
CA GLU A 96 19.15 24.13 18.79
C GLU A 96 18.14 25.26 18.95
N TYR A 97 17.13 25.04 19.78
CA TYR A 97 16.26 26.08 20.29
C TYR A 97 17.12 26.95 21.21
N ILE A 98 17.64 28.05 20.68
CA ILE A 98 18.09 29.19 21.48
C ILE A 98 16.88 30.11 21.60
N GLY A 99 16.34 30.19 22.82
CA GLY A 99 15.21 31.04 23.20
C GLY A 99 14.74 30.69 24.59
#